data_AF-A0A953UIR5-F1
#
_entry.id   AF-A0A953UIR5-F1
#
_cell.length_a   1.000
_cell.length_b   1.000
_cell.length_c   1.000
_cell.angle_alpha   90.00
_cell.angle_beta   90.00
_cell.angle_gamma   90.00
#
_symmetry.space_group_name_H-M   'P 1'
#
loop_
_entity.id
_entity.type
_entity.pdbx_description
1 polymer ?
#
loop_
_entity_poly.entity_id
_entity_poly.type
_entity_poly.pdbx_seq_one_letter_code
_entity_poly.pdbx_strand_id
1 'polypeptide(L)'
;MVRYQTIDRGRKVSGVGRTVNVSSSGLLMNAESELPEGSRMKVTIEWPSLLNGTTPLQLVTIGRVVRRRAMSLAVALEHYQFRTRKRTADCDLSSGQAGVEAKSGEHSSPEPLYAAGAKLSAGSFRRLSVAKSEPRRVPEVVIPG
;
A
#
# COMPACT_ATOMS: atom_id res chain seq x y z
N MET A 1 0.59 -5.93 -7.85
CA MET A 1 1.72 -6.56 -7.11
C MET A 1 2.39 -5.53 -6.18
N VAL A 2 3.07 -5.96 -5.10
CA VAL A 2 3.91 -5.07 -4.27
C VAL A 2 5.38 -5.46 -4.36
N ARG A 3 6.26 -4.47 -4.50
CA ARG A 3 7.72 -4.60 -4.45
C ARG A 3 8.23 -3.93 -3.18
N TYR A 4 9.19 -4.54 -2.50
CA TYR A 4 9.81 -3.97 -1.30
C TYR A 4 11.32 -4.10 -1.34
N GLN A 5 11.98 -3.20 -0.62
CA GLN A 5 13.42 -3.21 -0.41
C GLN A 5 13.76 -2.54 0.93
N THR A 6 14.56 -3.19 1.76
CA THR A 6 15.08 -2.57 2.99
C THR A 6 16.04 -1.42 2.65
N ILE A 7 15.95 -0.33 3.41
CA ILE A 7 16.78 0.87 3.22
C ILE A 7 17.81 1.05 4.34
N ASP A 8 17.82 0.14 5.31
CA ASP A 8 18.79 0.15 6.40
C ASP A 8 20.21 -0.16 5.90
N ARG A 9 21.23 0.26 6.66
CA ARG A 9 22.66 0.04 6.35
C ARG A 9 23.10 -1.42 6.45
N GLY A 10 22.27 -2.27 7.04
CA GLY A 10 22.53 -3.70 7.22
C GLY A 10 22.22 -4.52 5.97
N ARG A 11 21.70 -5.75 6.18
CA ARG A 11 21.35 -6.65 5.08
C ARG A 11 20.28 -6.03 4.18
N LYS A 12 20.64 -5.84 2.90
CA LYS A 12 19.69 -5.45 1.86
C LYS A 12 18.83 -6.65 1.51
N VAL A 13 17.53 -6.54 1.79
CA VAL A 13 16.51 -7.54 1.46
C VAL A 13 15.54 -6.87 0.52
N SER A 14 15.34 -7.48 -0.64
CA SER A 14 14.38 -7.01 -1.64
C SER A 14 13.56 -8.18 -2.15
N GLY A 15 12.32 -7.90 -2.51
CA GLY A 15 11.45 -8.94 -3.06
C GLY A 15 10.12 -8.42 -3.53
N VAL A 16 9.26 -9.37 -3.88
CA VAL A 16 7.87 -9.15 -4.29
C VAL A 16 6.93 -9.76 -3.26
N GLY A 17 5.71 -9.25 -3.21
CA GLY A 17 4.68 -9.73 -2.32
C GLY A 17 3.28 -9.40 -2.81
N ARG A 18 2.31 -9.67 -1.95
CA ARG A 18 0.90 -9.37 -2.17
C ARG A 18 0.40 -8.39 -1.13
N THR A 19 -0.25 -7.32 -1.57
CA THR A 19 -0.89 -6.36 -0.68
C THR A 19 -2.21 -6.95 -0.19
N VAL A 20 -2.43 -6.97 1.13
CA VAL A 20 -3.70 -7.38 1.76
C VAL A 20 -4.55 -6.16 2.04
N ASN A 21 -3.96 -5.12 2.61
CA ASN A 21 -4.65 -3.89 2.93
C ASN A 21 -3.68 -2.70 2.93
N VAL A 22 -4.17 -1.53 2.52
CA VAL A 22 -3.44 -0.26 2.58
C VAL A 22 -4.35 0.78 3.23
N SER A 23 -3.79 1.52 4.17
CA SER A 23 -4.38 2.73 4.74
C SER A 23 -3.36 3.87 4.69
N SER A 24 -3.75 5.07 5.11
CA SER A 24 -2.83 6.20 5.25
C SER A 24 -1.76 5.98 6.34
N SER A 25 -2.05 5.13 7.34
CA SER A 25 -1.16 4.88 8.48
C SER A 25 -0.39 3.57 8.37
N GLY A 26 -0.84 2.62 7.54
CA GLY A 26 -0.27 1.28 7.53
C GLY A 26 -0.49 0.50 6.24
N LEU A 27 0.32 -0.53 6.09
CA LEU A 27 0.26 -1.51 5.02
C LEU A 27 0.33 -2.90 5.63
N LEU A 28 -0.62 -3.76 5.27
CA LEU A 28 -0.56 -5.19 5.52
C LEU A 28 -0.25 -5.91 4.21
N MET A 29 0.81 -6.71 4.19
CA MET A 29 1.23 -7.44 3.00
C MET A 29 1.77 -8.82 3.33
N ASN A 30 1.71 -9.73 2.36
CA ASN A 30 2.37 -11.01 2.42
C ASN A 30 3.69 -10.94 1.65
N ALA A 31 4.77 -11.42 2.28
CA ALA A 31 6.10 -11.48 1.72
C ALA A 31 6.79 -12.77 2.16
N GLU A 32 7.51 -13.41 1.25
CA GLU A 32 8.30 -14.61 1.54
C GLU A 32 9.64 -14.28 2.21
N SER A 33 10.11 -13.02 2.07
CA SER A 33 11.37 -12.60 2.68
C SER A 33 11.26 -12.46 4.20
N GLU A 34 12.30 -12.93 4.88
CA GLU A 34 12.47 -12.73 6.31
C GLU A 34 12.85 -11.28 6.60
N LEU A 35 11.85 -10.48 6.98
CA LEU A 35 12.02 -9.09 7.37
C LEU A 35 11.82 -8.97 8.88
N PRO A 36 12.87 -8.62 9.65
CA PRO A 36 12.74 -8.46 11.08
C PRO A 36 11.84 -7.27 11.42
N GLU A 37 11.20 -7.34 12.60
CA GLU A 37 10.48 -6.20 13.15
C GLU A 37 11.45 -5.04 13.38
N GLY A 38 10.99 -3.81 13.12
CA GLY A 38 11.80 -2.60 13.15
C GLY A 38 12.51 -2.26 11.84
N SER A 39 12.61 -3.19 10.87
CA SER A 39 13.24 -2.89 9.57
C SER A 39 12.52 -1.78 8.82
N ARG A 40 13.30 -0.83 8.31
CA ARG A 40 12.80 0.25 7.47
C ARG A 40 12.92 -0.15 6.01
N MET A 41 11.84 0.02 5.26
CA MET A 41 11.77 -0.39 3.87
C MET A 41 11.07 0.64 2.99
N LYS A 42 11.50 0.66 1.73
CA LYS A 42 10.77 1.26 0.63
C LYS A 42 9.84 0.22 0.05
N VAL A 43 8.58 0.60 -0.16
CA VAL A 43 7.55 -0.23 -0.77
C VAL A 43 6.98 0.50 -1.98
N THR A 44 6.75 -0.25 -3.06
CA THR A 44 6.12 0.23 -4.29
C THR A 44 4.95 -0.69 -4.62
N ILE A 45 3.75 -0.13 -4.64
CA ILE A 45 2.50 -0.86 -4.90
C ILE A 45 1.92 -0.34 -6.22
N GLU A 46 1.54 -1.25 -7.10
CA GLU A 46 0.65 -0.91 -8.22
C GLU A 46 -0.70 -0.46 -7.68
N TRP A 47 -1.07 0.77 -7.97
CA TRP A 47 -2.31 1.32 -7.45
C TRP A 47 -3.45 1.03 -8.42
N PRO A 48 -4.61 0.53 -7.95
CA PRO A 48 -5.70 0.11 -8.83
C PRO A 48 -6.39 1.27 -9.55
N SER A 49 -6.24 2.50 -9.06
CA SER A 49 -6.85 3.67 -9.69
C SER A 49 -5.96 4.25 -10.79
N LEU A 50 -6.59 4.68 -11.88
CA LEU A 50 -5.96 5.45 -12.94
C LEU A 50 -6.18 6.94 -12.67
N LEU A 51 -5.15 7.76 -12.86
CA LEU A 51 -5.28 9.21 -12.92
C LEU A 51 -5.99 9.58 -14.23
N ASN A 52 -7.08 10.33 -14.14
CA ASN A 52 -7.95 10.73 -15.26
C ASN A 52 -8.43 9.54 -16.12
N GLY A 53 -8.63 8.37 -15.51
CA GLY A 53 -9.08 7.16 -16.21
C GLY A 53 -8.06 6.55 -17.19
N THR A 54 -6.85 7.12 -17.31
CA THR A 54 -5.89 6.73 -18.35
C THR A 54 -4.49 6.48 -17.80
N THR A 55 -4.02 7.25 -16.83
CA THR A 55 -2.62 7.18 -16.43
C THR A 55 -2.46 6.26 -15.22
N PRO A 56 -1.78 5.10 -15.34
CA PRO A 56 -1.62 4.19 -14.22
C PRO A 56 -0.85 4.83 -13.08
N LEU A 57 -1.29 4.57 -11.85
CA LEU A 57 -0.66 5.07 -10.64
C LEU A 57 0.12 3.97 -9.93
N GLN A 58 1.10 4.41 -9.15
CA GLN A 58 1.79 3.59 -8.17
C GLN A 58 1.90 4.35 -6.86
N LEU A 59 1.72 3.65 -5.75
CA LEU A 59 2.01 4.15 -4.42
C LEU A 59 3.45 3.80 -4.06
N VAL A 60 4.28 4.82 -3.83
CA VAL A 60 5.65 4.65 -3.32
C VAL A 60 5.68 5.15 -1.89
N THR A 61 6.08 4.30 -0.96
CA THR A 61 6.07 4.63 0.47
C THR A 61 7.33 4.15 1.15
N ILE A 62 7.71 4.85 2.21
CA ILE A 62 8.67 4.39 3.22
C ILE A 62 7.89 4.02 4.47
N GLY A 63 8.28 2.92 5.11
CA GLY A 63 7.67 2.51 6.37
C GLY A 63 8.57 1.57 7.17
N ARG A 64 8.14 1.27 8.40
CA ARG A 64 8.80 0.33 9.30
C ARG A 64 7.93 -0.89 9.57
N VAL A 65 8.53 -2.07 9.57
CA VAL A 65 7.85 -3.28 10.02
C VAL A 65 7.54 -3.13 11.50
N VAL A 66 6.26 -3.17 11.87
CA VAL A 66 5.82 -3.10 13.27
C VAL A 66 5.37 -4.45 13.81
N ARG A 67 5.11 -5.43 12.92
CA ARG A 67 4.72 -6.79 13.30
C ARG A 67 4.97 -7.78 12.18
N ARG A 68 5.49 -8.97 12.48
CA ARG A 68 5.53 -10.13 11.58
C ARG A 68 4.68 -11.28 12.14
N ARG A 69 3.90 -11.94 11.27
CA ARG A 69 3.18 -13.19 11.57
C ARG A 69 3.27 -14.14 10.38
N ALA A 70 4.04 -15.21 10.52
CA ALA A 70 4.36 -16.13 9.41
C ALA A 70 4.84 -15.35 8.16
N MET A 71 4.06 -15.38 7.07
CA MET A 71 4.33 -14.67 5.82
C MET A 71 3.74 -13.24 5.77
N SER A 72 2.99 -12.82 6.79
CA SER A 72 2.31 -11.53 6.85
C SER A 72 3.14 -10.49 7.60
N LEU A 73 3.27 -9.30 7.01
CA LEU A 73 3.98 -8.15 7.55
C LEU A 73 3.04 -6.96 7.67
N ALA A 74 2.99 -6.39 8.88
CA ALA A 74 2.38 -5.09 9.10
C ALA A 74 3.47 -4.02 9.11
N VAL A 75 3.30 -3.00 8.27
CA VAL A 75 4.22 -1.90 8.07
C VAL A 75 3.51 -0.61 8.45
N ALA A 76 4.08 0.18 9.35
CA ALA A 76 3.63 1.54 9.61
C ALA A 76 4.22 2.48 8.55
N LEU A 77 3.37 3.27 7.90
CA LEU A 77 3.81 4.20 6.86
C LEU A 77 4.34 5.48 7.48
N GLU A 78 5.53 5.92 7.05
CA GLU A 78 6.14 7.18 7.48
C GLU A 78 5.90 8.29 6.46
N HIS A 79 6.12 7.97 5.19
CA HIS A 79 5.93 8.89 4.07
C HIS A 79 5.41 8.10 2.88
N TYR A 80 4.43 8.63 2.18
CA TYR A 80 3.91 8.02 0.97
C TYR A 80 3.66 9.07 -0.11
N GLN A 81 3.74 8.64 -1.37
CA GLN A 81 3.42 9.45 -2.53
C GLN A 81 2.82 8.60 -3.64
N PHE A 82 1.85 9.17 -4.34
CA PHE A 82 1.38 8.62 -5.62
C PHE A 82 2.29 9.11 -6.74
N ARG A 83 2.68 8.21 -7.64
CA ARG A 83 3.44 8.54 -8.86
C ARG A 83 2.69 7.99 -10.06
N THR A 84 2.77 8.69 -11.18
CA THR A 84 2.36 8.14 -12.47
C THR A 84 3.36 7.06 -12.91
N ARG A 85 2.87 6.08 -13.64
CA ARG A 85 3.70 5.12 -14.38
C ARG A 85 3.55 5.45 -15.87
N LYS A 86 4.66 5.41 -16.60
CA LYS A 86 4.59 5.36 -18.06
C LYS A 86 3.87 4.06 -18.41
N ARG A 87 2.84 4.17 -19.25
CA ARG A 87 2.32 3.00 -19.94
C ARG A 87 3.44 2.58 -20.88
N THR A 88 4.09 1.44 -20.65
CA THR A 88 4.80 0.79 -21.75
C THR A 88 3.69 0.51 -22.73
N ALA A 89 3.74 1.12 -23.92
CA ALA A 89 2.76 0.83 -24.94
C ALA A 89 2.89 -0.67 -25.21
N ASP A 90 1.97 -1.47 -24.67
CA ASP A 90 1.64 -2.74 -25.32
C ASP A 90 1.24 -2.32 -26.72
N CYS A 91 2.09 -2.68 -27.67
CA CYS A 91 1.91 -2.36 -29.06
C CYS A 91 0.58 -3.00 -29.46
N ASP A 92 -0.45 -2.19 -29.61
CA ASP A 92 -1.70 -2.60 -30.20
C ASP A 92 -1.43 -2.91 -31.68
N LEU A 93 -1.04 -4.15 -31.95
CA LEU A 93 -0.94 -4.68 -33.31
C LEU A 93 -2.36 -4.95 -33.83
N SER A 94 -3.08 -3.88 -34.11
CA SER A 94 -4.27 -3.87 -34.95
C SER A 94 -4.04 -2.86 -36.08
N SER A 95 -3.25 -3.29 -37.05
CA SER A 95 -2.98 -2.54 -38.28
C SER A 95 -4.12 -2.74 -39.29
N GLY A 96 -4.89 -1.67 -39.55
CA GLY A 96 -5.59 -1.35 -40.82
C GLY A 96 -6.99 -1.97 -41.01
N GLN A 97 -7.96 -1.35 -41.69
CA GLN A 97 -8.08 -0.06 -42.39
C GLN A 97 -9.58 0.21 -42.67
N ALA A 98 -9.87 1.42 -43.17
CA ALA A 98 -11.03 1.84 -44.00
C ALA A 98 -12.09 2.70 -43.31
N GLY A 99 -12.11 3.96 -43.75
CA GLY A 99 -12.96 5.02 -43.23
C GLY A 99 -14.40 4.93 -43.69
N VAL A 100 -15.25 5.66 -42.97
CA VAL A 100 -16.53 6.13 -43.49
C VAL A 100 -16.80 7.52 -42.92
N GLU A 101 -17.06 8.43 -43.84
CA GLU A 101 -17.49 9.81 -43.71
C GLU A 101 -18.93 9.91 -43.17
N ALA A 102 -19.24 10.88 -42.30
CA ALA A 102 -20.53 11.60 -42.28
C ALA A 102 -20.62 12.74 -41.25
N LYS A 103 -20.74 13.96 -41.80
CA LYS A 103 -21.58 15.12 -41.48
C LYS A 103 -21.88 15.63 -40.05
N SER A 104 -21.85 16.97 -40.02
CA SER A 104 -22.20 17.98 -39.03
C SER A 104 -23.57 17.82 -38.34
N GLY A 105 -23.61 18.22 -37.06
CA GLY A 105 -24.84 18.45 -36.29
C GLY A 105 -24.51 19.12 -34.96
N GLU A 106 -25.14 20.26 -34.71
CA GLU A 106 -24.85 21.24 -33.66
C GLU A 106 -25.57 20.93 -32.33
N HIS A 107 -25.09 21.58 -31.27
CA HIS A 107 -25.81 22.00 -30.06
C HIS A 107 -25.82 21.10 -28.80
N SER A 108 -25.41 21.75 -27.69
CA SER A 108 -25.91 21.62 -26.32
C SER A 108 -25.02 20.87 -25.31
N SER A 109 -24.05 21.60 -24.77
CA SER A 109 -23.70 21.49 -23.34
C SER A 109 -24.91 21.94 -22.52
N PRO A 110 -25.20 21.37 -21.32
CA PRO A 110 -24.20 21.25 -20.27
C PRO A 110 -24.32 20.04 -19.29
N GLU A 111 -23.36 20.01 -18.35
CA GLU A 111 -23.37 19.38 -17.01
C GLU A 111 -23.18 17.86 -16.88
N PRO A 112 -21.98 17.38 -16.49
CA PRO A 112 -21.89 16.16 -15.70
C PRO A 112 -22.24 16.49 -14.23
N LEU A 113 -23.45 16.09 -13.83
CA LEU A 113 -23.83 16.01 -12.43
C LEU A 113 -22.83 15.13 -11.67
N TYR A 114 -21.98 15.77 -10.85
CA TYR A 114 -21.08 15.10 -9.93
C TYR A 114 -21.87 14.51 -8.75
N ALA A 115 -22.63 13.45 -9.00
CA ALA A 115 -23.12 12.55 -7.94
C ALA A 115 -22.30 11.26 -8.03
N ALA A 116 -21.70 10.69 -6.99
CA ALA A 116 -22.02 10.77 -5.58
C ALA A 116 -20.74 10.59 -4.74
N GLY A 117 -20.69 11.31 -3.62
CA GLY A 117 -19.66 11.13 -2.61
C GLY A 117 -19.76 9.76 -1.95
N ALA A 118 -18.75 8.91 -2.16
CA ALA A 118 -18.47 7.80 -1.26
C ALA A 118 -17.68 8.34 -0.07
N LYS A 119 -18.38 8.64 1.02
CA LYS A 119 -17.75 8.85 2.33
C LYS A 119 -17.10 7.53 2.75
N LEU A 120 -15.79 7.40 2.57
CA LEU A 120 -15.02 6.38 3.27
C LEU A 120 -14.91 6.85 4.72
N SER A 121 -15.81 6.29 5.54
CA SER A 121 -15.78 6.41 6.99
C SER A 121 -14.37 6.07 7.48
N ALA A 122 -13.74 7.03 8.16
CA ALA A 122 -12.52 6.81 8.91
C ALA A 122 -12.84 5.82 10.04
N GLY A 123 -12.73 4.53 9.73
CA GLY A 123 -12.77 3.45 10.70
C GLY A 123 -11.63 3.67 11.68
N SER A 124 -11.96 4.22 12.84
CA SER A 124 -11.09 4.38 13.99
C SER A 124 -10.34 3.08 14.27
N PHE A 125 -9.09 3.00 13.84
CA PHE A 125 -8.18 1.97 14.30
C PHE A 125 -7.93 2.21 15.78
N ARG A 126 -8.62 1.43 16.63
CA ARG A 126 -8.39 1.45 18.07
C ARG A 126 -6.93 1.12 18.31
N ARG A 127 -6.22 2.08 18.90
CA ARG A 127 -4.92 1.89 19.53
C ARG A 127 -5.09 0.74 20.52
N LEU A 128 -4.55 -0.44 20.20
CA LEU A 128 -4.38 -1.47 21.22
C LEU A 128 -3.34 -0.93 22.20
N SER A 129 -3.82 -0.47 23.34
CA SER A 129 -2.98 -0.19 24.50
C SER A 129 -2.20 -1.45 24.83
N VAL A 130 -0.88 -1.36 24.77
CA VAL A 130 0.02 -2.36 25.34
C VAL A 130 -0.28 -2.40 26.84
N ALA A 131 -0.87 -3.50 27.31
CA ALA A 131 -0.92 -3.80 28.72
C ALA A 131 0.53 -3.95 29.21
N LYS A 132 0.91 -3.07 30.14
CA LYS A 132 2.18 -3.15 30.87
C LYS A 132 2.14 -4.46 31.66
N SER A 133 2.85 -5.48 31.18
CA SER A 133 3.02 -6.73 31.91
C SER A 133 3.81 -6.44 33.17
N GLU A 134 3.12 -6.50 34.30
CA GLU A 134 3.68 -6.41 35.64
C GLU A 134 4.67 -7.58 35.85
N PRO A 135 5.90 -7.35 36.34
CA PRO A 135 6.82 -8.44 36.63
C PRO A 135 6.26 -9.28 37.77
N ARG A 136 6.13 -10.59 37.54
CA ARG A 136 5.75 -11.57 38.56
C ARG A 136 6.68 -11.41 39.77
N ARG A 137 6.11 -11.08 40.93
CA ARG A 137 6.82 -11.18 42.22
C ARG A 137 7.24 -12.64 42.41
N VAL A 138 8.54 -12.85 42.56
CA VAL A 138 9.08 -14.09 43.13
C VAL A 138 8.71 -14.12 44.61
N PRO A 139 8.19 -15.23 45.16
CA PRO A 139 8.07 -15.37 46.61
C PRO A 139 9.46 -15.50 47.21
N GLU A 140 9.76 -14.60 48.15
CA GLU A 140 10.95 -14.63 48.98
C GLU A 140 10.93 -15.88 49.88
N VAL A 141 11.91 -16.77 49.70
CA VAL A 141 12.13 -17.92 50.57
C VAL A 141 12.78 -17.41 51.85
N VAL A 142 12.03 -17.44 52.95
CA VAL A 142 12.55 -17.20 54.30
C VAL A 142 13.33 -18.44 54.75
N ILE A 143 14.63 -18.29 54.99
CA ILE A 143 15.47 -19.31 55.62
C ILE A 143 15.53 -18.98 57.13
N PRO A 144 15.10 -19.87 58.03
CA PRO A 144 15.28 -19.66 59.46
C PRO A 144 16.73 -19.98 59.89
N GLY A 145 17.25 -19.16 60.80
CA GLY A 145 18.47 -19.42 61.58
C GLY A 145 18.19 -20.22 62.84
#